data_AF-A0A8S3JJZ9-F1
#
_entry.id   AF-A0A8S3JJZ9-F1
#
_cell.length_a   1.000
_cell.length_b   1.000
_cell.length_c   1.000
_cell.angle_alpha   90.00
_cell.angle_beta   90.00
_cell.angle_gamma   90.00
#
_symmetry.space_group_name_H-M   'P 1'
#
loop_
_entity.id
_entity.type
_entity.pdbx_description
1 polymer ?
#
loop_
_entity_poly.entity_id
_entity_poly.type
_entity_poly.pdbx_seq_one_letter_code
_entity_poly.pdbx_strand_id
1 'polypeptide(L)'
;MELVAMDMKLRGMYIARQLSFSGVHFSILDVPLTSDYFQTYDRSVQLWTDIKEKILQAFELADTSHLVRNHVIARYWLSHQRFFKYLCIACKVSKIVELSRQAVRDGKCVVIGLQSTGEAKTLEQLDELGELNDFISTA
;
A
#
# COMPACT_ATOMS: atom_id res chain seq x y z
N MET A 1 -7.16 8.48 -17.83
CA MET A 1 -6.21 9.58 -17.53
C MET A 1 -4.85 9.35 -18.17
N GLU A 2 -4.30 8.12 -18.17
CA GLU A 2 -2.98 7.80 -18.75
C GLU A 2 -2.87 8.01 -20.27
N LEU A 3 -3.92 7.67 -21.04
CA LEU A 3 -3.93 7.86 -22.50
C LEU A 3 -3.85 9.33 -22.92
N VAL A 4 -4.48 10.22 -22.13
CA VAL A 4 -4.44 11.68 -22.32
C VAL A 4 -3.06 12.22 -21.97
N ALA A 5 -2.47 11.77 -20.86
CA ALA A 5 -1.12 12.15 -20.45
C ALA A 5 -0.04 11.69 -21.47
N MET A 6 -0.26 10.55 -22.14
CA MET A 6 0.64 10.03 -23.17
C MET A 6 0.58 10.86 -24.47
N ASP A 7 -0.61 11.22 -24.95
CA ASP A 7 -0.78 12.09 -26.13
C ASP A 7 -0.25 13.51 -25.87
N MET A 8 -0.52 14.09 -24.70
CA MET A 8 0.02 15.40 -24.31
C MET A 8 1.56 15.38 -24.27
N LYS A 9 2.18 14.27 -23.88
CA LYS A 9 3.64 14.12 -23.87
C LYS A 9 4.24 14.02 -25.26
N LEU A 10 3.63 13.24 -26.15
CA LEU A 10 4.05 13.12 -27.55
C LEU A 10 4.06 14.49 -28.26
N ARG A 11 3.12 15.36 -27.90
CA ARG A 11 3.02 16.73 -28.41
C ARG A 11 3.96 17.73 -27.73
N GLY A 12 4.79 17.28 -26.78
CA GLY A 12 5.69 18.15 -26.00
C GLY A 12 4.98 19.03 -24.99
N MET A 13 3.67 18.85 -24.78
CA MET A 13 2.86 19.63 -23.85
C MET A 13 2.84 19.03 -22.42
N TYR A 14 3.55 17.91 -22.20
CA TYR A 14 3.65 17.24 -20.90
C TYR A 14 5.03 16.61 -20.71
N ILE A 15 5.82 17.11 -19.74
CA ILE A 15 7.14 16.56 -19.39
C ILE A 15 7.02 15.64 -18.17
N ALA A 16 6.65 14.38 -18.37
CA ALA A 16 6.67 13.36 -17.31
C ALA A 16 7.85 12.41 -17.46
N ARG A 17 8.89 12.50 -16.61
CA ARG A 17 10.11 11.67 -16.70
C ARG A 17 9.87 10.15 -16.87
N GLN A 18 8.76 9.61 -16.35
CA GLN A 18 8.47 8.17 -16.31
C GLN A 18 7.68 7.63 -17.52
N LEU A 19 7.11 8.49 -18.37
CA LEU A 19 6.11 8.09 -19.38
C LEU A 19 6.60 8.04 -20.84
N SER A 20 7.91 8.06 -21.13
CA SER A 20 8.36 7.85 -22.52
C SER A 20 9.80 7.39 -22.60
N PHE A 21 10.01 6.09 -22.74
CA PHE A 21 11.23 5.56 -23.34
C PHE A 21 10.81 4.53 -24.39
N SER A 22 11.34 4.67 -25.60
CA SER A 22 11.14 3.70 -26.66
C SER A 22 11.63 2.33 -26.19
N GLY A 23 10.79 1.30 -26.31
CA GLY A 23 11.08 -0.06 -25.83
C GLY A 23 10.64 -0.36 -24.39
N VAL A 24 10.09 0.60 -23.63
CA VAL A 24 9.54 0.35 -22.29
C VAL A 24 8.06 -0.01 -22.39
N HIS A 25 7.68 -1.14 -21.81
CA HIS A 25 6.30 -1.61 -21.71
C HIS A 25 5.84 -1.59 -20.25
N PHE A 26 4.61 -1.11 -20.04
CA PHE A 26 3.94 -1.13 -18.75
C PHE A 26 2.71 -2.03 -18.83
N SER A 27 2.49 -2.81 -17.77
CA SER A 27 1.33 -3.69 -17.66
C SER A 27 0.88 -3.75 -16.21
N ILE A 28 -0.42 -3.59 -15.99
CA ILE A 28 -1.04 -3.88 -14.70
C ILE A 28 -1.38 -5.36 -14.67
N LEU A 29 -1.03 -6.03 -13.58
CA LEU A 29 -1.33 -7.44 -13.38
C LEU A 29 -2.19 -7.60 -12.14
N ASP A 30 -3.38 -8.15 -12.34
CA ASP A 30 -4.26 -8.55 -11.26
C ASP A 30 -3.79 -9.89 -10.69
N VAL A 31 -3.58 -9.92 -9.38
CA VAL A 31 -3.18 -11.13 -8.64
C VAL A 31 -4.41 -11.62 -7.87
N PRO A 32 -5.04 -12.73 -8.28
CA PRO A 32 -6.19 -13.27 -7.57
C PRO A 32 -5.76 -13.76 -6.18
N LEU A 33 -6.61 -13.56 -5.18
CA LEU A 33 -6.39 -14.10 -3.84
C LEU A 33 -6.62 -15.60 -3.83
N THR A 34 -5.73 -16.35 -3.18
CA THR A 34 -5.89 -17.80 -3.00
C THR A 34 -6.79 -18.10 -1.81
N SER A 35 -7.44 -19.27 -1.81
CA SER A 35 -8.27 -19.71 -0.67
C SER A 35 -7.49 -19.75 0.64
N ASP A 36 -6.22 -20.17 0.61
CA ASP A 36 -5.35 -20.21 1.79
C ASP A 36 -5.09 -18.81 2.34
N TYR A 37 -5.00 -17.81 1.45
CA TYR A 37 -4.80 -16.44 1.84
C TYR A 37 -6.05 -15.84 2.49
N PHE A 38 -7.26 -16.17 1.99
CA PHE A 38 -8.51 -15.80 2.67
C PHE A 38 -8.55 -16.35 4.10
N GLN A 39 -8.24 -17.63 4.29
CA GLN A 39 -8.18 -18.24 5.63
C GLN A 39 -7.16 -17.55 6.54
N THR A 40 -5.99 -17.19 5.99
CA THR A 40 -4.96 -16.47 6.73
C THR A 40 -5.44 -15.09 7.16
N TYR A 41 -6.15 -14.38 6.29
CA TYR A 41 -6.74 -13.08 6.59
C TYR A 41 -7.79 -13.20 7.71
N ASP A 42 -8.74 -14.13 7.57
CA ASP A 42 -9.82 -14.33 8.55
C ASP A 42 -9.28 -14.70 9.93
N ARG A 43 -8.32 -15.63 10.00
CA ARG A 43 -7.64 -15.99 11.26
C ARG A 43 -6.89 -14.81 11.87
N SER A 44 -6.32 -13.94 11.04
CA SER A 44 -5.66 -12.73 11.53
C SER A 44 -6.66 -11.76 12.15
N VAL A 45 -7.84 -11.59 11.55
CA VAL A 45 -8.92 -10.76 12.11
C VAL A 45 -9.39 -11.31 13.46
N GLN A 46 -9.59 -12.62 13.56
CA GLN A 46 -9.92 -13.28 14.82
C GLN A 46 -8.86 -13.01 15.88
N LEU A 47 -7.58 -13.22 15.56
CA LEU A 47 -6.47 -12.98 16.48
C LEU A 47 -6.45 -11.53 17.00
N TRP A 48 -6.59 -10.54 16.12
CA TRP A 48 -6.60 -9.14 16.53
C TRP A 48 -7.81 -8.80 17.41
N THR A 49 -8.96 -9.41 17.15
CA THR A 49 -10.16 -9.28 17.98
C THR A 49 -9.93 -9.84 19.37
N ASP A 50 -9.39 -11.05 19.46
CA ASP A 50 -9.05 -11.70 20.74
C ASP A 50 -8.04 -10.86 21.54
N ILE A 51 -6.99 -10.34 20.89
CA ILE A 51 -6.00 -9.46 21.53
C ILE A 51 -6.69 -8.23 22.13
N LYS A 52 -7.60 -7.60 21.38
CA LYS A 52 -8.32 -6.41 21.86
C LYS A 52 -9.16 -6.74 23.08
N GLU A 53 -9.90 -7.84 23.07
CA GLU A 53 -10.69 -8.30 24.21
C GLU A 53 -9.83 -8.52 25.45
N LYS A 54 -8.65 -9.15 25.29
CA LYS A 54 -7.71 -9.39 26.39
C LYS A 54 -7.10 -8.10 26.93
N ILE A 55 -6.81 -7.12 26.07
CA ILE A 55 -6.35 -5.79 26.51
C ILE A 55 -7.43 -5.10 27.35
N LEU A 56 -8.69 -5.14 26.92
CA LEU A 56 -9.79 -4.53 27.66
C LEU A 56 -10.03 -5.23 29.00
N GLN A 57 -10.02 -6.56 29.03
CA GLN A 57 -10.11 -7.34 30.28
C GLN A 57 -8.97 -6.99 31.24
N ALA A 58 -7.75 -6.82 30.73
CA ALA A 58 -6.61 -6.43 31.56
C ALA A 58 -6.76 -5.03 32.17
N PHE A 59 -7.40 -4.07 31.48
CA PHE A 59 -7.69 -2.76 32.04
C PHE A 59 -8.73 -2.77 33.16
N GLU A 60 -9.67 -3.71 33.14
CA GLU A 60 -10.64 -3.85 34.22
C GLU A 60 -10.02 -4.49 35.48
N LEU A 61 -9.01 -5.36 35.28
CA LEU A 61 -8.30 -6.02 36.37
C LEU A 61 -7.16 -5.18 36.96
N ALA A 62 -6.56 -4.31 36.15
CA ALA A 62 -5.44 -3.47 36.56
C ALA A 62 -5.90 -2.03 36.83
N ASP A 63 -5.54 -1.50 38.00
CA ASP A 63 -5.75 -0.08 38.34
C ASP A 63 -4.79 0.81 37.52
N THR A 64 -5.16 0.98 36.25
CA THR A 64 -4.37 1.70 35.23
C THR A 64 -5.02 3.03 34.91
N SER A 65 -4.22 4.10 34.93
CA SER A 65 -4.70 5.44 34.60
C SER A 65 -5.21 5.53 33.16
N HIS A 66 -6.16 6.44 32.92
CA HIS A 66 -6.70 6.71 31.58
C HIS A 66 -5.60 7.05 30.55
N LEU A 67 -4.54 7.74 30.96
CA LEU A 67 -3.40 8.07 30.08
C LEU A 67 -2.70 6.81 29.57
N VAL A 68 -2.45 5.83 30.44
CA VAL A 68 -1.82 4.56 30.07
C VAL A 68 -2.73 3.75 29.15
N ARG A 69 -4.03 3.67 29.47
CA ARG A 69 -5.02 2.97 28.62
C ARG A 69 -5.05 3.55 27.21
N ASN A 70 -5.10 4.88 27.09
CA ASN A 70 -5.09 5.57 25.79
C ASN A 70 -3.83 5.27 24.99
N HIS A 71 -2.66 5.28 25.62
CA HIS A 71 -1.40 4.97 24.95
C HIS A 71 -1.36 3.52 24.43
N VAL A 72 -1.84 2.56 25.22
CA VAL A 72 -1.91 1.15 24.81
C VAL A 72 -2.88 0.95 23.65
N ILE A 73 -4.07 1.57 23.70
CA ILE A 73 -5.06 1.49 22.62
C ILE A 73 -4.53 2.13 21.33
N ALA A 74 -3.86 3.29 21.42
CA ALA A 74 -3.22 3.92 20.27
C ALA A 74 -2.17 2.99 19.64
N ARG A 75 -1.35 2.33 20.47
CA ARG A 75 -0.34 1.38 20.00
C ARG A 75 -0.94 0.14 19.37
N TYR A 76 -2.06 -0.37 19.91
CA TYR A 76 -2.83 -1.46 19.35
C TYR A 76 -3.29 -1.10 17.92
N TRP A 77 -3.95 0.04 17.74
CA TRP A 77 -4.47 0.44 16.41
C TRP A 77 -3.38 0.72 15.40
N LEU A 78 -2.28 1.36 15.81
CA LEU A 78 -1.12 1.57 14.95
C LEU A 78 -0.54 0.23 14.45
N SER A 79 -0.39 -0.73 15.36
CA SER A 79 0.15 -2.05 15.04
C SER A 79 -0.81 -2.85 14.16
N HIS A 80 -2.11 -2.77 14.44
CA HIS A 80 -3.18 -3.39 13.67
C HIS A 80 -3.19 -2.90 12.21
N GLN A 81 -3.24 -1.58 11.99
CA GLN A 81 -3.21 -1.00 10.64
C GLN A 81 -1.96 -1.43 9.86
N ARG A 82 -0.79 -1.35 10.51
CA ARG A 82 0.47 -1.75 9.88
C ARG A 82 0.49 -3.23 9.52
N PHE A 83 -0.01 -4.09 10.40
CA PHE A 83 -0.11 -5.53 10.16
C PHE A 83 -0.95 -5.82 8.91
N PHE A 84 -2.18 -5.29 8.82
CA PHE A 84 -3.06 -5.56 7.69
C PHE A 84 -2.55 -4.94 6.38
N LYS A 85 -1.88 -3.79 6.43
CA LYS A 85 -1.19 -3.23 5.27
C LYS A 85 -0.16 -4.20 4.72
N TYR A 86 0.71 -4.75 5.57
CA TYR A 86 1.74 -5.70 5.12
C TYR A 86 1.16 -7.05 4.72
N LEU A 87 0.10 -7.50 5.39
CA LEU A 87 -0.63 -8.70 5.01
C LEU A 87 -1.09 -8.54 3.55
N CYS A 88 -1.87 -7.50 3.23
CA CYS A 88 -2.34 -7.23 1.87
C CYS A 88 -1.23 -7.10 0.81
N ILE A 89 -0.03 -6.63 1.18
CA ILE A 89 1.12 -6.62 0.27
C ILE A 89 1.67 -8.04 0.06
N ALA A 90 1.70 -8.85 1.13
CA ALA A 90 2.23 -10.21 1.10
C ALA A 90 1.51 -11.14 0.11
N CYS A 91 0.21 -10.93 -0.14
CA CYS A 91 -0.53 -11.75 -1.12
C CYS A 91 0.06 -11.70 -2.53
N LYS A 92 0.78 -10.61 -2.88
CA LYS A 92 1.38 -10.42 -4.21
C LYS A 92 2.77 -11.03 -4.33
N VAL A 93 3.42 -11.40 -3.21
CA VAL A 93 4.83 -11.81 -3.17
C VAL A 93 5.07 -13.04 -4.06
N SER A 94 4.21 -14.05 -4.00
CA SER A 94 4.35 -15.27 -4.81
C SER A 94 4.41 -14.95 -6.30
N LYS A 95 3.52 -14.07 -6.79
CA LYS A 95 3.49 -13.68 -8.20
C LYS A 95 4.70 -12.83 -8.58
N ILE A 96 5.14 -11.93 -7.70
CA ILE A 96 6.36 -11.13 -7.93
C ILE A 96 7.59 -12.03 -8.05
N VAL A 97 7.71 -13.06 -7.21
CA VAL A 97 8.81 -14.03 -7.28
C VAL A 97 8.79 -14.81 -8.59
N GLU A 98 7.62 -15.26 -9.04
CA GLU A 98 7.45 -15.94 -10.32
C GLU A 98 7.93 -15.06 -11.50
N LEU A 99 7.45 -13.82 -11.57
CA LEU A 99 7.82 -12.86 -12.60
C LEU A 99 9.31 -12.53 -12.57
N SER A 100 9.86 -12.33 -11.37
CA SER A 100 11.27 -12.02 -11.18
C SER A 100 12.17 -13.15 -11.67
N ARG A 101 11.82 -14.39 -11.34
CA ARG A 101 12.56 -15.58 -11.81
C ARG A 101 12.50 -15.73 -13.33
N GLN A 102 11.35 -15.45 -13.96
CA GLN A 102 11.25 -15.46 -15.42
C GLN A 102 12.11 -14.38 -16.05
N ALA A 103 12.04 -13.14 -15.55
CA ALA A 103 12.83 -12.04 -16.07
C ALA A 103 14.34 -12.31 -15.99
N VAL A 104 14.81 -12.91 -14.89
CA VAL A 104 16.22 -13.31 -14.76
C VAL A 104 16.59 -14.41 -15.77
N ARG A 105 15.71 -15.39 -16.03
CA ARG A 105 15.94 -16.40 -17.08
C ARG A 105 16.03 -15.78 -18.48
N ASP A 106 15.30 -14.70 -18.73
CA ASP A 106 15.36 -13.93 -19.97
C ASP A 106 16.61 -13.01 -20.05
N GLY A 107 17.53 -13.10 -19.09
CA GLY A 107 18.74 -12.27 -19.05
C GLY A 107 18.52 -10.83 -18.56
N LYS A 108 17.40 -10.55 -17.90
CA LYS A 108 17.06 -9.20 -17.38
C LYS A 108 17.46 -9.04 -15.91
N CYS A 109 17.71 -7.81 -15.50
CA CYS A 109 17.85 -7.42 -14.09
C CYS A 109 16.48 -6.95 -13.54
N VAL A 110 16.18 -7.30 -12.30
CA VAL A 110 14.88 -7.01 -11.66
C VAL A 110 15.07 -6.01 -10.53
N VAL A 111 14.25 -4.94 -10.55
CA VAL A 111 14.16 -3.96 -9.47
C VAL A 111 12.72 -3.96 -8.96
N ILE A 112 12.55 -4.09 -7.64
CA ILE A 112 11.24 -4.09 -6.98
C ILE A 112 11.14 -2.85 -6.10
N GLY A 113 10.18 -1.98 -6.42
CA GLY A 113 9.84 -0.82 -5.61
C GLY A 113 8.47 -0.99 -4.96
N LEU A 114 8.39 -0.73 -3.65
CA LEU A 114 7.11 -0.55 -2.96
C LEU A 114 6.82 0.95 -2.90
N GLN A 115 5.90 1.43 -3.72
CA GLN A 115 5.42 2.80 -3.68
C GLN A 115 4.08 2.85 -2.95
N SER A 116 4.00 3.65 -1.89
CA SER A 116 2.71 4.10 -1.38
C SER A 116 2.19 5.19 -2.30
N THR A 117 0.97 5.07 -2.78
CA THR A 117 0.41 5.96 -3.81
C THR A 117 0.28 7.43 -3.37
N GLY A 118 0.52 7.77 -2.11
CA GLY A 118 0.52 9.17 -1.65
C GLY A 118 -0.84 9.87 -1.79
N GLU A 119 -1.87 9.17 -2.29
CA GLU A 119 -3.18 9.74 -2.68
C GLU A 119 -3.83 10.54 -1.56
N ALA A 120 -3.63 10.18 -0.30
CA ALA A 120 -4.13 10.96 0.84
C ALA A 120 -3.55 12.38 0.88
N LYS A 121 -2.23 12.55 0.64
CA LYS A 121 -1.60 13.88 0.52
C LYS A 121 -2.09 14.62 -0.72
N THR A 122 -2.32 13.91 -1.81
CA THR A 122 -2.83 14.50 -3.06
C THR A 122 -4.27 15.00 -2.91
N LEU A 123 -5.13 14.25 -2.19
CA LEU A 123 -6.52 14.62 -1.89
C LEU A 123 -6.62 15.78 -0.89
N GLU A 124 -5.80 15.78 0.17
CA GLU A 124 -5.75 16.91 1.13
C GLU A 124 -5.36 18.23 0.43
N GLN A 125 -4.43 18.19 -0.53
CA GLN A 125 -4.01 19.39 -1.27
C GLN A 125 -4.99 19.79 -2.39
N LEU A 126 -5.78 18.85 -2.92
CA LEU A 126 -6.88 19.12 -3.85
C LEU A 126 -8.01 19.91 -3.17
N ASP A 127 -8.35 19.57 -1.92
CA ASP A 127 -9.34 20.28 -1.13
C ASP A 127 -8.90 21.71 -0.76
N GLU A 128 -7.60 21.97 -0.63
CA GLU A 128 -7.05 23.31 -0.33
C GLU A 128 -6.88 24.20 -1.58
N LEU A 129 -6.59 23.64 -2.76
CA LEU A 129 -6.18 24.40 -3.95
C LEU A 129 -7.23 24.49 -5.06
N GLY A 130 -8.30 23.68 -5.03
CA GLY A 130 -9.42 23.72 -5.98
C GLY A 130 -9.08 23.26 -7.41
N GLU A 131 -7.88 23.53 -7.92
CA GLU A 131 -7.30 22.99 -9.15
C GLU A 131 -5.79 22.73 -8.98
N LEU A 132 -5.34 21.56 -9.42
CA LEU A 132 -3.93 21.16 -9.43
C LEU A 132 -3.21 21.79 -10.64
N ASN A 133 -2.74 23.03 -10.48
CA ASN A 133 -1.97 23.73 -11.52
C ASN A 133 -0.47 23.38 -11.52
N ASP A 134 0.03 22.62 -10.54
CA ASP A 134 1.44 22.23 -10.46
C ASP A 134 1.66 20.83 -9.83
N PHE A 135 2.80 20.23 -10.16
CA PHE A 135 3.19 18.89 -9.71
C PHE A 135 3.56 18.84 -8.23
N ILE A 136 2.94 17.92 -7.49
CA ILE A 136 3.29 17.59 -6.10
C ILE A 136 4.08 16.27 -6.10
N SER A 137 5.35 16.32 -5.72
CA SER A 137 6.17 15.13 -5.48
C SER A 137 5.90 14.59 -4.07
N THR A 138 5.13 13.50 -3.96
CA THR A 138 4.98 12.78 -2.68
C THR A 138 6.20 11.86 -2.46
N ALA A 139 7.31 12.47 -2.05
CA ALA A 139 8.35 11.76 -1.30
C ALA A 139 7.99 11.71 0.20
#